data_AF-A0A439PBG8-F1
#
_entry.id   AF-A0A439PBG8-F1
#
_cell.length_a   1.000
_cell.length_b   1.000
_cell.length_c   1.000
_cell.angle_alpha   90.00
_cell.angle_beta   90.00
_cell.angle_gamma   90.00
#
_symmetry.space_group_name_H-M   'P 1'
#
loop_
_entity.id
_entity.type
_entity.pdbx_description
1 polymer ?
#
loop_
_entity_poly.entity_id
_entity_poly.type
_entity_poly.pdbx_seq_one_letter_code
_entity_poly.pdbx_strand_id
1 'polypeptide(L)' 'MAREQMLRRTRDRRGHSRLPRLIDFVLSRPLVSSAMIEKEPKVTTLGTLKVIGELGLREITRRGRYRAWGIL' A
#
# COMPACT_ATOMS: atom_id res chain seq x y z
N MET A 1 16.87 -0.55 3.96
CA MET A 1 16.68 0.92 4.00
C MET A 1 15.46 1.43 3.21
N ALA A 2 14.52 0.58 2.76
CA ALA A 2 13.30 1.03 2.05
C ALA A 2 12.20 1.53 3.00
N ARG A 3 11.95 0.77 4.09
CA ARG A 3 10.94 1.08 5.12
C ARG A 3 11.10 2.47 5.74
N GLU A 4 12.32 2.86 6.11
CA GLU A 4 12.58 4.16 6.71
C GLU A 4 12.33 5.32 5.74
N GLN A 5 12.64 5.16 4.46
CA GLN A 5 12.36 6.20 3.46
C GLN A 5 10.85 6.38 3.26
N MET A 6 10.10 5.27 3.24
CA MET A 6 8.63 5.29 3.14
C MET A 6 8.02 5.93 4.39
N LEU A 7 8.48 5.55 5.58
CA LEU A 7 8.05 6.16 6.84
C LEU A 7 8.38 7.66 6.91
N ARG A 8 9.49 8.12 6.32
CA ARG A 8 9.83 9.55 6.24
C ARG A 8 8.87 10.32 5.32
N ARG A 9 8.53 9.79 4.14
CA ARG A 9 7.55 10.41 3.21
C ARG A 9 6.14 10.50 3.80
N THR A 10 5.77 9.54 4.64
CA THR A 10 4.46 9.49 5.28
C THR A 10 4.45 10.23 6.64
N ARG A 11 5.61 10.53 7.25
CA ARG A 11 5.73 11.16 8.58
C ARG A 11 5.16 12.58 8.65
N ASP A 12 5.24 13.34 7.57
CA ASP A 12 4.72 14.71 7.51
C ASP A 12 3.18 14.77 7.44
N ARG A 13 2.52 13.65 7.12
CA ARG A 13 1.05 13.56 7.05
C ARG A 13 0.51 12.83 8.29
N ARG A 14 0.48 13.55 9.42
CA ARG A 14 -0.09 13.13 10.72
C ARG A 14 -1.39 12.33 10.53
N GLY A 15 -1.52 11.20 11.25
CA GLY A 15 -2.84 10.76 11.71
C GLY A 15 -3.27 9.31 11.50
N HIS A 16 -2.42 8.36 11.07
CA HIS A 16 -2.87 6.96 10.98
C HIS A 16 -1.90 6.01 11.68
N SER A 17 -2.27 5.56 12.88
CA SER A 17 -1.60 4.48 13.65
C SER A 17 -1.49 3.15 12.87
N ARG A 18 -2.16 3.04 11.72
CA ARG A 18 -2.17 1.87 10.83
C ARG A 18 -1.24 2.02 9.61
N LEU A 19 -0.68 3.20 9.35
CA LEU A 19 0.19 3.47 8.20
C LEU A 19 1.47 2.62 8.17
N PRO A 20 2.22 2.47 9.29
CA PRO A 20 3.41 1.62 9.30
C PRO A 20 3.08 0.17 8.94
N ARG A 21 1.94 -0.34 9.41
CA ARG A 21 1.47 -1.70 9.14
C ARG A 21 1.14 -1.91 7.66
N LEU A 22 0.55 -0.91 7.00
CA LEU A 22 0.29 -0.95 5.57
C LEU A 22 1.58 -0.92 4.74
N ILE A 23 2.55 -0.10 5.15
CA ILE A 23 3.87 -0.04 4.51
C ILE A 23 4.55 -1.41 4.62
N ASP A 24 4.51 -2.03 5.80
CA ASP A 24 5.06 -3.36 6.04
C ASP A 24 4.37 -4.42 5.18
N PHE A 25 3.04 -4.34 5.03
CA PHE A 25 2.27 -5.23 4.16
C PHE A 25 2.69 -5.12 2.69
N VAL A 26 2.80 -3.90 2.15
CA VAL A 26 3.24 -3.67 0.75
C VAL A 26 4.70 -4.07 0.56
N LEU A 27 5.58 -3.80 1.52
CA LEU A 27 6.99 -4.20 1.44
C LEU A 27 7.16 -5.72 1.50
N SER A 28 6.31 -6.43 2.23
CA SER A 28 6.35 -7.89 2.30
C SER A 28 5.88 -8.57 1.01
N ARG A 29 5.12 -7.84 0.18
CA ARG A 29 4.44 -8.39 -1.01
C ARG A 29 4.60 -7.41 -2.17
N PRO A 30 5.56 -7.64 -3.08
CA PRO A 30 5.82 -6.73 -4.20
C PRO A 30 4.66 -6.63 -5.20
N LEU A 31 3.63 -7.46 -5.05
CA LEU A 31 2.36 -7.42 -5.75
C LEU A 31 1.20 -7.45 -4.74
N VAL A 32 0.35 -6.43 -4.78
CA VAL A 32 -0.84 -6.31 -3.91
C VAL A 32 -2.08 -6.16 -4.77
N SER A 33 -3.12 -6.97 -4.53
CA SER A 33 -4.42 -6.85 -5.20
C SER A 33 -5.53 -6.36 -4.26
N SER A 34 -6.61 -5.81 -4.83
CA SER A 34 -7.79 -5.40 -4.07
C SER A 34 -8.35 -6.52 -3.18
N ALA A 35 -8.41 -7.74 -3.70
CA ALA A 35 -8.87 -8.92 -2.94
C ALA A 35 -7.92 -9.31 -1.80
N MET A 36 -6.61 -9.03 -1.91
CA MET A 36 -5.66 -9.26 -0.81
C MET A 36 -5.83 -8.23 0.30
N ILE A 37 -6.16 -7.00 -0.07
CA ILE A 37 -6.41 -5.90 0.87
C ILE A 37 -7.68 -6.17 1.66
N GLU A 38 -8.74 -6.60 0.99
CA GLU A 38 -10.03 -6.95 1.62
C GLU A 38 -9.92 -8.10 2.63
N LYS A 39 -8.98 -9.02 2.43
CA LYS A 39 -8.74 -10.16 3.32
C LYS A 39 -7.86 -9.84 4.52
N GLU A 40 -7.24 -8.66 4.57
CA GLU A 40 -6.32 -8.29 5.64
C GLU A 40 -7.06 -7.49 6.74
N PRO A 41 -7.34 -8.10 7.91
CA PRO A 41 -8.26 -7.54 8.91
C PRO A 41 -7.73 -6.26 9.59
N LYS A 42 -6.46 -5.93 9.42
CA LYS A 42 -5.80 -4.76 10.03
C LYS A 42 -5.52 -3.64 9.02
N VAL A 43 -5.93 -3.83 7.77
CA VAL A 43 -5.64 -2.92 6.66
C VAL A 43 -6.96 -2.42 6.07
N THR A 44 -7.05 -1.11 5.85
CA THR A 44 -8.22 -0.52 5.20
C THR A 44 -7.95 -0.31 3.72
N THR A 45 -8.97 -0.49 2.87
CA THR A 45 -8.85 -0.25 1.42
C THR A 45 -8.38 1.17 1.11
N LEU A 46 -9.00 2.17 1.74
CA LEU A 46 -8.62 3.58 1.57
C LEU A 46 -7.17 3.86 2.02
N GLY A 47 -6.77 3.32 3.17
CA GLY A 47 -5.40 3.46 3.65
C GLY A 47 -4.41 2.85 2.66
N THR A 48 -4.78 1.72 2.05
CA THR A 48 -3.89 0.99 1.15
C THR A 48 -3.74 1.72 -0.16
N LEU A 49 -4.82 2.23 -0.73
CA LEU A 49 -4.75 3.06 -1.92
C LEU A 49 -3.91 4.33 -1.70
N LYS A 50 -4.01 4.94 -0.51
CA LYS A 50 -3.15 6.08 -0.13
C LYS A 50 -1.67 5.68 -0.12
N VAL A 51 -1.34 4.55 0.53
CA VAL A 51 0.04 4.04 0.57
C VAL A 51 0.53 3.65 -0.82
N ILE A 52 -0.25 2.92 -1.62
CA ILE A 52 0.07 2.59 -3.02
C ILE A 52 0.43 3.85 -3.81
N GLY A 53 -0.36 4.93 -3.69
CA GLY A 53 -0.08 6.21 -4.33
C GLY A 53 1.17 6.91 -3.80
N GLU A 54 1.41 6.91 -2.49
CA GLU A 54 2.61 7.47 -1.87
C GLU A 54 3.90 6.71 -2.25
N LEU A 55 3.77 5.40 -2.49
CA LEU A 55 4.86 4.52 -2.88
C LEU A 55 5.11 4.49 -4.39
N GLY A 56 4.22 5.09 -5.18
CA GLY A 56 4.31 5.10 -6.63
C GLY A 56 4.15 3.72 -7.26
N LEU A 57 3.42 2.80 -6.59
CA LEU A 57 3.16 1.48 -7.16
C LEU A 57 2.31 1.64 -8.42
N ARG A 58 2.69 0.94 -9.49
CA ARG A 58 1.96 0.97 -10.75
C ARG A 58 0.93 -0.12 -10.79
N GLU A 59 -0.27 0.25 -11.25
CA GLU A 59 -1.30 -0.72 -11.55
C GLU A 59 -0.86 -1.58 -12.74
N ILE A 60 -0.80 -2.90 -12.52
CA ILE A 60 -0.33 -3.88 -13.51
C ILE A 60 -1.52 -4.43 -14.31
N THR A 61 -2.71 -4.41 -13.72
CA THR A 61 -3.95 -4.89 -14.32
C THR A 61 -4.58 -3.83 -15.22
N ARG A 62 -4.82 -4.16 -16.49
CA ARG A 62 -5.55 -3.29 -17.45
C ARG A 62 -7.07 -3.58 -17.52
N ARG A 63 -7.68 -4.20 -16.51
CA ARG A 63 -9.07 -4.71 -16.59
C ARG A 63 -9.90 -4.50 -15.31
N GLY A 64 -10.62 -3.37 -15.28
CA GLY A 64 -11.91 -3.24 -14.57
C GLY A 64 -11.92 -3.65 -13.08
N ARG A 65 -12.80 -4.61 -12.72
CA ARG A 65 -13.17 -4.95 -11.33
C ARG A 65 -12.02 -5.50 -10.47
N TYR A 66 -10.94 -5.99 -11.06
CA TYR A 66 -9.78 -6.51 -10.35
C TYR A 66 -8.58 -5.60 -10.57
N ARG A 67 -8.07 -5.03 -9.47
CA ARG A 67 -6.90 -4.15 -9.51
C ARG A 67 -5.76 -4.77 -8.73
N ALA A 68 -4.57 -4.76 -9.33
CA ALA A 68 -3.34 -5.13 -8.66
C ALA A 68 -2.23 -4.13 -8.97
N TRP A 69 -1.43 -3.82 -7.96
CA TRP A 69 -0.34 -2.86 -8.00
C TRP A 69 0.96 -3.53 -7.63
N GLY A 70 2.03 -3.17 -8.31
CA GLY A 70 3.36 -3.65 -7.98
C GLY A 70 4.43 -2.58 -8.05
N ILE A 71 5.56 -2.91 -7.44
CA ILE A 71 6.81 -2.16 -7.55
C ILE A 71 7.42 -2.56 -8.89
N LEU A 72 7.41 -1.65 -9.88
CA LEU A 72 8.15 -1.80 -11.13
C LEU A 72 9.55 -1.19 -10.99
#